data_AF-A0A2R7Y6W9-F1
#
_entry.id   AF-A0A2R7Y6W9-F1
#
_cell.length_a   1.000
_cell.length_b   1.000
_cell.length_c   1.000
_cell.angle_alpha   90.00
_cell.angle_beta   90.00
_cell.angle_gamma   90.00
#
_symmetry.space_group_name_H-M   'P 1'
#
loop_
_entity.id
_entity.type
_entity.pdbx_description
1 polymer ?
#
loop_
_entity_poly.entity_id
_entity_poly.type
_entity_poly.pdbx_seq_one_letter_code
_entity_poly.pdbx_strand_id
1 'polypeptide(L)' 'MNQKIKCPYCGYEGETNTYKELRKPWKFRFYEVKRLQCPKCGGIFQHYIGTSPKGKKSEYTIRIKPKPKK' A
#
# COMPACT_ATOMS: atom_id res chain seq x y z
N MET A 1 7.66 15.03 -1.20
CA MET A 1 8.16 13.86 -1.96
C MET A 1 6.95 13.03 -2.35
N ASN A 2 6.55 13.05 -3.62
CA ASN A 2 5.34 12.37 -4.07
C ASN A 2 5.69 10.95 -4.48
N GLN A 3 5.47 9.98 -3.60
CA GLN A 3 5.66 8.56 -3.92
C GLN A 3 4.58 8.14 -4.94
N LYS A 4 5.01 7.64 -6.10
CA LYS A 4 4.14 7.03 -7.10
C LYS A 4 3.90 5.57 -6.73
N ILE A 5 2.65 5.20 -6.52
CA ILE A 5 2.23 3.86 -6.16
C ILE A 5 1.48 3.24 -7.34
N LYS A 6 1.85 2.01 -7.68
CA LYS A 6 1.13 1.22 -8.68
C LYS A 6 0.07 0.36 -8.02
N CYS A 7 -1.18 0.49 -8.47
CA CYS A 7 -2.26 -0.37 -8.04
C CYS A 7 -1.99 -1.80 -8.52
N PRO A 8 -1.91 -2.78 -7.61
CA PRO A 8 -1.64 -4.15 -8.01
C PRO A 8 -2.82 -4.83 -8.70
N TYR A 9 -4.01 -4.22 -8.74
CA TYR A 9 -5.20 -4.79 -9.39
C TYR A 9 -5.33 -4.38 -10.85
N CYS A 10 -5.39 -3.07 -11.14
CA CYS A 10 -5.61 -2.54 -12.48
C CYS A 10 -4.36 -1.91 -13.13
N GLY A 11 -3.22 -1.87 -12.42
CA GLY A 11 -1.99 -1.29 -12.93
C GLY A 11 -1.94 0.24 -12.96
N TYR A 12 -2.98 0.93 -12.48
CA TYR A 12 -3.00 2.39 -12.37
C TYR A 12 -1.82 2.91 -11.53
N GLU A 13 -1.10 3.90 -12.05
CA GLU A 13 -0.01 4.58 -11.35
C GLU A 13 -0.47 5.96 -10.93
N GLY A 14 -0.44 6.22 -9.63
CA GLY A 14 -0.89 7.48 -9.06
C GLY A 14 -0.02 7.90 -7.90
N GLU A 15 -0.07 9.17 -7.52
CA GLU A 15 0.60 9.63 -6.31
C GLU A 15 -0.10 9.08 -5.07
N THR A 16 0.61 9.00 -3.94
CA THR A 16 0.05 8.51 -2.69
C THR A 16 -1.25 9.23 -2.29
N ASN A 17 -1.33 10.55 -2.54
CA ASN A 17 -2.52 11.37 -2.24
C ASN A 17 -3.73 11.06 -3.12
N THR A 18 -3.53 10.44 -4.29
CA THR A 18 -4.65 10.02 -5.16
C THR A 18 -5.35 8.77 -4.64
N TYR A 19 -4.66 7.98 -3.81
CA TYR A 19 -5.23 6.81 -3.19
C TYR A 19 -5.96 7.20 -1.91
N LYS A 20 -7.15 6.64 -1.72
CA LYS A 20 -7.91 6.86 -0.48
C LYS A 20 -7.32 6.01 0.64
N GLU A 21 -6.80 6.65 1.69
CA GLU A 21 -6.37 5.98 2.90
C GLU A 21 -7.59 5.47 3.69
N LEU A 22 -7.70 4.16 3.86
CA LEU A 22 -8.85 3.55 4.54
C LEU A 22 -8.69 3.49 6.06
N ARG A 23 -7.49 3.73 6.58
CA ARG A 23 -7.17 3.77 8.00
C ARG A 23 -5.86 4.51 8.21
N LYS A 24 -5.61 4.91 9.46
CA LYS A 24 -4.30 5.42 9.87
C LYS A 24 -3.20 4.40 9.55
N PRO A 25 -2.04 4.85 9.01
CA PRO A 25 -0.87 4.01 8.83
C PRO A 25 -0.47 3.33 10.14
N TRP A 26 0.12 2.14 10.05
CA TRP A 26 0.58 1.40 11.22
C TRP A 26 1.95 0.78 10.97
N LYS A 27 2.69 0.54 12.04
CA LYS A 27 3.98 -0.12 11.94
C LYS A 27 3.81 -1.64 11.96
N PHE A 28 4.52 -2.32 11.07
CA PHE A 28 4.71 -3.76 11.07
C PHE A 28 6.20 -4.05 10.92
N ARG A 29 6.85 -4.48 12.02
CA ARG A 29 8.32 -4.59 12.10
C ARG A 29 8.95 -3.22 11.77
N PHE A 30 9.85 -3.17 10.78
CA PHE A 30 10.48 -1.94 10.30
C PHE A 30 9.70 -1.25 9.15
N TYR A 31 8.54 -1.77 8.77
CA TYR A 31 7.68 -1.18 7.76
C TYR A 31 6.63 -0.27 8.38
N GLU A 32 6.39 0.87 7.75
CA GLU A 32 5.14 1.59 7.79
C GLU A 32 4.21 1.01 6.72
N VAL A 33 2.99 0.64 7.13
CA VAL A 33 1.99 0.03 6.29
C VAL A 33 0.81 0.98 6.14
N LYS A 34 0.43 1.25 4.89
CA LYS A 34 -0.75 2.04 4.53
C LYS A 34 -1.77 1.14 3.85
N ARG A 35 -3.05 1.27 4.22
CA ARG A 35 -4.15 0.60 3.51
C ARG A 35 -4.79 1.58 2.56
N LEU A 36 -4.66 1.31 1.27
CA LEU A 36 -5.04 2.21 0.20
C LEU A 36 -6.16 1.60 -0.64
N GLN A 37 -7.10 2.43 -1.06
CA GLN A 37 -8.11 2.09 -2.05
C GLN A 37 -7.80 2.80 -3.37
N CYS A 38 -7.78 2.04 -4.46
CA CYS A 38 -7.57 2.60 -5.79
C CYS A 38 -8.79 3.41 -6.25
N PRO A 39 -8.63 4.67 -6.68
CA PRO A 39 -9.73 5.48 -7.20
C PRO A 39 -10.28 4.95 -8.54
N LYS A 40 -9.47 4.23 -9.33
CA LYS A 40 -9.87 3.71 -10.64
C LYS A 40 -10.68 2.41 -10.60
N CYS A 41 -10.27 1.45 -9.78
CA CYS A 41 -10.92 0.12 -9.75
C CYS A 41 -11.58 -0.21 -8.41
N GLY A 42 -11.47 0.66 -7.40
CA GLY A 42 -11.97 0.41 -6.05
C GLY A 42 -11.20 -0.66 -5.28
N GLY A 43 -10.18 -1.29 -5.89
CA GLY A 43 -9.39 -2.35 -5.28
C GLY A 43 -8.63 -1.88 -4.04
N ILE A 44 -8.70 -2.67 -2.97
CA ILE A 44 -8.08 -2.37 -1.68
C ILE A 44 -6.78 -3.15 -1.54
N PHE A 45 -5.67 -2.46 -1.33
CA PHE A 45 -4.35 -3.06 -1.17
C PHE A 45 -3.59 -2.44 0.00
N GLN A 46 -2.46 -3.06 0.35
CA GLN A 46 -1.54 -2.52 1.33
C GLN A 46 -0.27 -2.06 0.63
N HIS A 47 0.25 -0.92 1.07
CA HIS A 47 1.52 -0.39 0.65
C HIS A 47 2.48 -0.43 1.83
N TYR A 48 3.59 -1.12 1.67
CA TYR A 48 4.64 -1.29 2.67
C TYR A 48 5.82 -0.44 2.28
N ILE A 49 6.26 0.44 3.18
CA ILE A 49 7.46 1.25 3.02
C ILE A 49 8.28 1.17 4.30
N GLY A 50 9.57 0.92 4.20
CA GLY A 50 10.41 0.83 5.38
C GLY A 50 11.89 0.75 5.08
N THR A 51 12.68 1.07 6.09
CA THR A 51 14.14 0.91 6.06
C THR A 51 14.50 -0.22 7.01
N SER A 52 15.11 -1.29 6.48
CA SER A 52 15.58 -2.39 7.30
C SER A 52 16.64 -1.93 8.31
N PRO A 53 16.86 -2.66 9.41
CA PRO A 53 17.92 -2.34 10.37
C PRO A 53 19.32 -2.29 9.76
N LYS A 54 19.52 -2.94 8.60
CA LYS A 54 20.75 -2.91 7.80
C LYS A 54 20.83 -1.71 6.84
N GLY A 55 19.92 -0.72 6.96
CA GLY A 55 19.89 0.50 6.14
C GLY A 55 19.25 0.35 4.76
N LYS A 56 18.86 -0.85 4.34
CA LYS A 56 18.24 -1.08 3.02
C LYS A 56 16.79 -0.59 3.03
N LYS A 57 16.44 0.34 2.15
CA LYS A 57 15.06 0.77 1.88
C LYS A 57 14.32 -0.31 1.09
N SER A 58 13.06 -0.55 1.42
CA SER A 58 12.22 -1.53 0.75
C SER A 58 10.80 -1.00 0.67
N GLU A 59 10.24 -1.10 -0.54
CA GLU A 59 8.89 -0.65 -0.85
C GLU A 59 8.20 -1.68 -1.74
N TYR A 60 6.96 -2.05 -1.40
CA TYR A 60 6.15 -2.95 -2.22
C TYR A 60 4.66 -2.84 -1.89
N THR A 61 3.83 -3.36 -2.79
CA THR A 61 2.37 -3.44 -2.60
C THR A 61 1.90 -4.88 -2.51
N ILE A 62 0.90 -5.13 -1.67
CA ILE A 62 0.28 -6.45 -1.49
C ILE A 62 -1.23 -6.35 -1.74
N ARG A 63 -1.77 -7.21 -2.61
CA ARG A 63 -3.21 -7.39 -2.80
C ARG A 63 -3.84 -7.96 -1.53
N ILE A 64 -4.91 -7.34 -1.02
CA ILE A 64 -5.70 -7.94 0.06
C ILE A 64 -6.75 -8.85 -0.60
N LYS A 65 -6.61 -10.16 -0.44
CA LYS A 65 -7.70 -11.08 -0.77
C LYS A 65 -8.77 -10.98 0.32
N PRO A 66 -10.07 -10.93 -0.04
CA PRO A 66 -11.13 -11.08 0.95
C PRO A 66 -10.93 -12.41 1.67
N LYS A 67 -11.10 -12.42 3.01
CA LYS A 67 -11.14 -13.69 3.74
C LYS A 67 -12.35 -14.49 3.19
N PRO A 68 -12.19 -15.80 2.91
CA PRO A 68 -13.35 -16.61 2.59
C PRO A 68 -14.34 -16.51 3.74
N LYS A 69 -15.63 -16.28 3.43
CA LYS A 69 -16.68 -16.34 4.45
C LYS A 69 -16.70 -17.79 4.97
N LYS A 70 -16.58 -17.94 6.29
CA LYS A 70 -16.85 -19.23 6.94
C LYS A 70 -18.33 -19.53 6.89
#